data_AF-A0A239QN14-F1
#
_entry.id   AF-A0A239QN14-F1
#
_cell.length_a   1.000
_cell.length_b   1.000
_cell.length_c   1.000
_cell.angle_alpha   90.00
_cell.angle_beta   90.00
_cell.angle_gamma   90.00
#
_symmetry.space_group_name_H-M   'P 1'
#
loop_
_entity.id
_entity.type
_entity.pdbx_description
1 polymer ?
#
loop_
_entity_poly.entity_id
_entity_poly.type
_entity_poly.pdbx_seq_one_letter_code
_entity_poly.pdbx_strand_id
1 'polypeptide(L)'
;MAYLVLANGTVFEGRRIGAPLNRIGELVFTTGMEGYLETLTDPSYYGQIVTQTFPLIGNYGVIEEDFEGHSELFGYIVRELCDTPSNFRSAYPLNEYLVAKGIPGLCGVDTREIVRITREEGVMNAMICDEIPSDLSEIKAFTVKDAVDSVTEAVKETFPAEGKEVCRVALIDYGAKHNIIRSLQKRGCSVTVWPARTTAEAILASDPDGIMLSNGPGDPKENTFCIGELKKLIGKLPVFGICLGHQLTALALGGDTIKLKYGHRGGNQPVRDLAAGRTYITSQNHGYAVVADSLKGIGTESFRNANDGSCEGMDYPDLKCFTVQFHPEAASGPRDTAVLFDRFVANMTNGGKTNA
;
A
#
# COMPACT_ATOMS: atom_id res chain seq x y z
N MET A 1 25.60 1.64 19.27
CA MET A 1 25.50 2.84 18.40
C MET A 1 25.27 2.37 16.99
N ALA A 2 24.61 3.14 16.14
CA ALA A 2 24.41 2.78 14.75
C ALA A 2 24.05 3.98 13.86
N TYR A 3 24.02 3.76 12.55
CA TYR A 3 23.92 4.82 11.55
C TYR A 3 22.81 4.57 10.53
N LEU A 4 22.26 5.66 9.99
CA LEU A 4 21.52 5.71 8.74
C LEU A 4 22.35 6.52 7.75
N VAL A 5 22.78 5.88 6.67
CA VAL A 5 23.63 6.49 5.62
C VAL A 5 22.83 6.61 4.34
N LEU A 6 22.63 7.84 3.88
CA LEU A 6 21.82 8.15 2.70
C LEU A 6 22.69 8.04 1.43
N ALA A 7 22.07 7.77 0.28
CA ALA A 7 22.76 7.70 -1.01
C ALA A 7 23.50 9.00 -1.39
N ASN A 8 23.06 10.14 -0.86
CA ASN A 8 23.70 11.45 -1.05
C ASN A 8 24.92 11.69 -0.11
N GLY A 9 25.19 10.76 0.83
CA GLY A 9 26.30 10.81 1.77
C GLY A 9 25.97 11.43 3.14
N THR A 10 24.75 11.92 3.36
CA THR A 10 24.32 12.35 4.70
C THR A 10 24.29 11.16 5.65
N VAL A 11 24.75 11.36 6.89
CA VAL A 11 24.80 10.34 7.93
C VAL A 11 24.04 10.82 9.16
N PHE A 12 23.17 9.96 9.69
CA PHE A 12 22.51 10.15 10.97
C PHE A 12 22.99 9.11 11.97
N GLU A 13 23.47 9.56 13.12
CA GLU A 13 23.87 8.70 14.23
C GLU A 13 22.70 8.53 15.22
N GLY A 14 22.46 7.31 15.66
CA GLY A 14 21.40 7.02 16.62
C GLY A 14 21.57 5.68 17.35
N ARG A 15 20.57 5.34 18.16
CA ARG A 15 20.51 4.08 18.90
C ARG A 15 19.88 3.00 18.02
N ARG A 16 20.57 1.86 17.87
CA ARG A 16 20.03 0.64 17.26
C ARG A 16 18.75 0.22 17.98
N ILE A 17 17.71 -0.02 17.21
CA ILE A 17 16.48 -0.72 17.61
C ILE A 17 16.24 -1.85 16.61
N GLY A 18 15.41 -2.83 16.98
CA GLY A 18 15.16 -3.99 16.15
C GLY A 18 16.37 -4.90 15.96
N ALA A 19 16.38 -5.65 14.87
CA ALA A 19 17.38 -6.67 14.61
C ALA A 19 18.79 -6.10 14.38
N PRO A 20 19.86 -6.76 14.87
CA PRO A 20 21.25 -6.32 14.73
C PRO A 20 21.81 -6.70 13.35
N LEU A 21 21.27 -6.12 12.29
CA LEU A 21 21.71 -6.38 10.92
C LEU A 21 21.80 -5.10 10.10
N ASN A 22 22.70 -5.12 9.11
CA ASN A 22 22.82 -4.07 8.12
C ASN A 22 21.80 -4.29 7.00
N ARG A 23 21.12 -3.24 6.54
CA ARG A 23 20.15 -3.36 5.44
C ARG A 23 20.04 -2.08 4.63
N ILE A 24 20.03 -2.25 3.31
CA ILE A 24 19.79 -1.17 2.34
C ILE A 24 18.32 -1.22 1.91
N GLY A 25 17.66 -0.07 1.79
CA GLY A 25 16.30 0.05 1.27
C GLY A 25 16.02 1.44 0.72
N GLU A 26 14.88 1.62 0.05
CA GLU A 26 14.41 2.94 -0.38
C GLU A 26 13.89 3.71 0.85
N LEU A 27 14.49 4.86 1.16
CA LEU A 27 14.11 5.69 2.30
C LEU A 27 12.84 6.47 1.99
N VAL A 28 11.81 6.23 2.81
CA VAL A 28 10.51 6.88 2.71
C VAL A 28 10.12 7.45 4.08
N PHE A 29 9.10 8.31 4.10
CA PHE A 29 8.52 8.78 5.35
C PHE A 29 7.00 8.69 5.32
N THR A 30 6.37 8.57 6.49
CA THR A 30 4.91 8.64 6.65
C THR A 30 4.50 9.69 7.67
N THR A 31 3.35 10.32 7.41
CA THR A 31 2.79 11.41 8.22
C THR A 31 1.70 10.98 9.21
N GLY A 32 1.41 9.67 9.27
CA GLY A 32 0.51 9.12 10.28
C GLY A 32 1.00 9.39 11.70
N MET A 33 0.15 9.98 12.54
CA MET A 33 0.43 10.17 13.97
C MET A 33 0.03 8.95 14.81
N GLU A 34 -0.83 8.11 14.25
CA GLU A 34 -1.31 6.86 14.82
C GLU A 34 -1.25 5.78 13.74
N GLY A 35 -1.38 4.53 14.17
CA GLY A 35 -1.46 3.40 13.25
C GLY A 35 -0.12 2.93 12.70
N TYR A 36 0.91 2.96 13.55
CA TYR A 36 2.24 2.49 13.17
C TYR A 36 2.30 0.98 12.97
N LEU A 37 1.39 0.19 13.57
CA LEU A 37 1.35 -1.27 13.38
C LEU A 37 0.80 -1.62 12.00
N GLU A 38 -0.25 -0.93 11.58
CA GLU A 38 -0.82 -1.03 10.25
C GLU A 38 0.20 -0.58 9.20
N THR A 39 0.98 0.47 9.50
CA THR A 39 2.11 0.87 8.64
C THR A 39 3.18 -0.21 8.57
N LEU A 40 3.59 -0.78 9.72
CA LEU A 40 4.64 -1.80 9.78
C LEU A 40 4.26 -3.06 9.00
N THR A 41 2.97 -3.40 9.02
CA THR A 41 2.42 -4.63 8.43
C THR A 41 1.71 -4.41 7.10
N ASP A 42 1.85 -3.23 6.49
CA ASP A 42 1.38 -2.98 5.14
C ASP A 42 2.41 -3.52 4.12
N PRO A 43 2.07 -4.54 3.31
CA PRO A 43 2.99 -5.14 2.34
C PRO A 43 3.52 -4.15 1.30
N SER A 44 2.82 -3.02 1.08
CA SER A 44 3.26 -1.97 0.17
C SER A 44 4.61 -1.32 0.56
N TYR A 45 5.10 -1.53 1.79
CA TYR A 45 6.42 -1.08 2.24
C TYR A 45 7.57 -2.05 1.93
N TYR A 46 7.35 -3.14 1.19
CA TYR A 46 8.43 -4.04 0.80
C TYR A 46 9.60 -3.30 0.14
N GLY A 47 10.82 -3.57 0.60
CA GLY A 47 12.04 -2.92 0.11
C GLY A 47 12.30 -1.51 0.67
N GLN A 48 11.43 -0.98 1.53
CA GLN A 48 11.52 0.40 2.01
C GLN A 48 12.00 0.50 3.46
N ILE A 49 12.74 1.56 3.76
CA ILE A 49 13.07 2.00 5.12
C ILE A 49 12.09 3.11 5.48
N VAL A 50 11.23 2.87 6.46
CA VAL A 50 10.13 3.77 6.82
C VAL A 50 10.55 4.70 7.95
N THR A 51 10.47 6.01 7.70
CA THR A 51 10.68 7.06 8.69
C THR A 51 9.36 7.59 9.23
N GLN A 52 9.17 7.49 10.54
CA GLN A 52 8.02 8.11 11.21
C GLN A 52 8.27 9.59 11.44
N THR A 53 7.32 10.42 11.00
CA THR A 53 7.37 11.87 11.27
C THR A 53 6.84 12.21 12.66
N PHE A 54 5.88 11.44 13.17
CA PHE A 54 5.40 11.61 14.54
C PHE A 54 6.48 11.15 15.51
N PRO A 55 6.86 11.99 16.50
CA PRO A 55 8.12 11.77 17.21
C PRO A 55 8.07 10.58 18.19
N LEU A 56 6.90 10.28 18.76
CA LEU A 56 6.72 9.26 19.80
C LEU A 56 6.08 8.01 19.20
N ILE A 57 6.85 6.93 19.05
CA ILE A 57 6.39 5.69 18.42
C ILE A 57 6.48 4.52 19.40
N GLY A 58 5.51 3.59 19.35
CA GLY A 58 5.43 2.44 20.26
C GLY A 58 4.61 2.69 21.52
N ASN A 59 3.95 3.85 21.66
CA ASN A 59 3.19 4.26 22.84
C ASN A 59 2.05 3.30 23.22
N TYR A 60 1.47 2.56 22.27
CA TYR A 60 0.48 1.51 22.53
C TYR A 60 1.01 0.08 22.35
N GLY A 61 2.32 -0.08 22.17
CA GLY A 61 3.01 -1.35 21.97
C GLY A 61 2.52 -2.08 20.72
N VAL A 62 2.48 -3.40 20.78
CA VAL A 62 2.05 -4.28 19.68
C VAL A 62 0.67 -4.84 19.98
N ILE A 63 -0.20 -4.77 18.98
CA ILE A 63 -1.58 -5.23 18.99
C ILE A 63 -1.76 -6.02 17.71
N GLU A 64 -1.68 -7.35 17.78
CA GLU A 64 -1.62 -8.21 16.59
C GLU A 64 -2.92 -8.17 15.78
N GLU A 65 -4.06 -7.85 16.41
CA GLU A 65 -5.34 -7.68 15.71
C GLU A 65 -5.37 -6.44 14.80
N ASP A 66 -4.44 -5.50 14.99
CA ASP A 66 -4.27 -4.32 14.14
C ASP A 66 -3.30 -4.60 12.97
N PHE A 67 -2.87 -5.85 12.74
CA PHE A 67 -2.01 -6.18 11.60
C PHE A 67 -2.79 -6.22 10.29
N GLU A 68 -2.19 -5.62 9.26
CA GLU A 68 -2.70 -5.60 7.90
C GLU A 68 -2.09 -6.67 6.99
N GLY A 69 -1.11 -7.42 7.50
CA GLY A 69 -0.36 -8.43 6.76
C GLY A 69 0.90 -8.85 7.51
N HIS A 70 1.90 -9.33 6.78
CA HIS A 70 3.24 -9.53 7.29
C HIS A 70 4.07 -8.23 7.18
N SER A 71 5.02 -8.03 8.09
CA SER A 71 5.94 -6.89 7.99
C SER A 71 6.99 -7.18 6.93
N GLU A 72 6.91 -6.45 5.82
CA GLU A 72 7.78 -6.63 4.65
C GLU A 72 8.81 -5.50 4.46
N LEU A 73 8.74 -4.48 5.31
CA LEU A 73 9.67 -3.34 5.27
C LEU A 73 11.10 -3.71 5.67
N PHE A 74 12.06 -2.95 5.13
CA PHE A 74 13.48 -3.23 5.25
C PHE A 74 14.15 -2.48 6.41
N GLY A 75 13.48 -1.48 6.97
CA GLY A 75 13.94 -0.87 8.21
C GLY A 75 13.02 0.21 8.75
N TYR A 76 13.22 0.59 10.01
CA TYR A 76 12.31 1.49 10.71
C TYR A 76 13.04 2.60 11.47
N ILE A 77 12.69 3.86 11.20
CA ILE A 77 13.38 5.05 11.72
C ILE A 77 12.40 5.89 12.53
N VAL A 78 12.77 6.18 13.78
CA VAL A 78 11.93 6.93 14.73
C VAL A 78 12.74 7.98 15.48
N ARG A 79 12.08 9.04 15.93
CA ARG A 79 12.72 10.03 16.81
C ARG A 79 12.88 9.46 18.22
N GLU A 80 11.79 8.97 18.80
CA GLU A 80 11.75 8.39 20.13
C GLU A 80 10.91 7.11 20.12
N LEU A 81 11.44 6.06 20.73
CA LEU A 81 10.78 4.78 20.91
C LEU A 81 10.31 4.65 22.36
N CYS A 82 9.02 4.37 22.53
CA CYS A 82 8.43 4.12 23.84
C CYS A 82 8.81 2.71 24.32
N ASP A 83 9.57 2.63 25.41
CA ASP A 83 9.98 1.35 26.01
C ASP A 83 8.92 0.78 26.98
N THR A 84 7.92 1.57 27.38
CA THR A 84 6.85 1.18 28.33
C THR A 84 5.47 1.50 27.75
N PRO A 85 4.97 0.67 26.81
CA PRO A 85 3.69 0.93 26.15
C PRO A 85 2.53 0.91 27.16
N SER A 86 1.53 1.76 26.92
CA SER A 86 0.35 1.88 27.77
C SER A 86 -0.93 1.84 26.94
N ASN A 87 -1.40 0.62 26.69
CA ASN A 87 -2.70 0.35 26.08
C ASN A 87 -3.22 -1.00 26.59
N PHE A 88 -4.51 -1.10 26.89
CA PHE A 88 -5.10 -2.35 27.41
C PHE A 88 -5.02 -3.54 26.44
N ARG A 89 -4.85 -3.26 25.14
CA ARG A 89 -4.67 -4.26 24.07
C ARG A 89 -3.20 -4.62 23.84
N SER A 90 -2.27 -3.92 24.49
CA SER A 90 -0.85 -4.10 24.23
C SER A 90 -0.39 -5.48 24.69
N ALA A 91 0.17 -6.26 23.77
CA ALA A 91 0.73 -7.57 24.05
C ALA A 91 2.19 -7.47 24.53
N TYR A 92 3.00 -6.65 23.86
CA TYR A 92 4.44 -6.46 24.14
C TYR A 92 4.99 -5.17 23.53
N PRO A 93 6.21 -4.72 23.93
CA PRO A 93 6.88 -3.55 23.35
C PRO A 93 7.23 -3.69 21.86
N LEU A 94 7.18 -2.57 21.13
CA LEU A 94 7.47 -2.55 19.69
C LEU A 94 8.88 -3.03 19.33
N ASN A 95 9.89 -2.76 20.18
CA ASN A 95 11.26 -3.20 19.88
C ASN A 95 11.38 -4.74 19.80
N GLU A 96 10.63 -5.45 20.64
CA GLU A 96 10.63 -6.93 20.64
C GLU A 96 10.08 -7.48 19.33
N TYR A 97 9.04 -6.85 18.79
CA TYR A 97 8.51 -7.17 17.46
C TYR A 97 9.56 -6.99 16.36
N LEU A 98 10.24 -5.83 16.32
CA LEU A 98 11.24 -5.53 15.31
C LEU A 98 12.41 -6.53 15.36
N VAL A 99 12.86 -6.91 16.56
CA VAL A 99 13.87 -7.96 16.75
C VAL A 99 13.36 -9.31 16.23
N ALA A 100 12.16 -9.72 16.64
CA ALA A 100 11.58 -11.00 16.27
C ALA A 100 11.34 -11.15 14.76
N LYS A 101 11.04 -10.04 14.06
CA LYS A 101 10.83 -10.01 12.61
C LYS A 101 12.09 -9.76 11.79
N GLY A 102 13.25 -9.61 12.41
CA GLY A 102 14.49 -9.36 11.66
C GLY A 102 14.50 -7.97 11.00
N ILE A 103 13.83 -6.99 11.60
CA ILE A 103 13.71 -5.63 11.06
C ILE A 103 14.70 -4.73 11.79
N PRO A 104 15.75 -4.21 11.12
CA PRO A 104 16.66 -3.26 11.74
C PRO A 104 16.01 -1.87 11.82
N GLY A 105 16.40 -1.08 12.81
CA GLY A 105 15.90 0.28 12.94
C GLY A 105 16.82 1.21 13.72
N LEU A 106 16.51 2.50 13.66
CA LEU A 106 17.29 3.55 14.31
C LEU A 106 16.36 4.50 15.07
N CYS A 107 16.71 4.76 16.33
CA CYS A 107 16.01 5.69 17.23
C CYS A 107 16.93 6.85 17.62
N GLY A 108 16.37 8.01 17.96
CA GLY A 108 17.12 9.16 18.47
C GLY A 108 17.64 10.11 17.39
N VAL A 109 17.30 9.86 16.12
CA VAL A 109 17.69 10.72 15.00
C VAL A 109 16.73 11.89 14.80
N ASP A 110 17.17 12.93 14.09
CA ASP A 110 16.29 14.01 13.66
C ASP A 110 15.46 13.56 12.44
N THR A 111 14.30 12.95 12.70
CA THR A 111 13.40 12.50 11.63
C THR A 111 12.85 13.67 10.82
N ARG A 112 12.81 14.89 11.36
CA ARG A 112 12.37 16.08 10.61
C ARG A 112 13.41 16.49 9.58
N GLU A 113 14.70 16.44 9.91
CA GLU A 113 15.78 16.68 8.96
C GLU A 113 15.77 15.64 7.84
N ILE A 114 15.66 14.34 8.18
CA ILE A 114 15.53 13.26 7.20
C ILE A 114 14.39 13.54 6.21
N VAL A 115 13.20 13.86 6.73
CA VAL A 115 12.01 14.16 5.91
C VAL A 115 12.22 15.38 5.02
N ARG A 116 12.90 16.42 5.50
CA ARG A 116 13.22 17.60 4.68
C ARG A 116 14.12 17.22 3.51
N ILE A 117 15.19 16.46 3.75
CA ILE A 117 16.09 15.97 2.70
C ILE A 117 15.29 15.15 1.67
N THR A 118 14.48 14.17 2.10
CA THR A 118 13.67 13.35 1.19
C THR A 118 12.66 14.17 0.39
N ARG A 119 12.08 15.24 0.95
CA ARG A 119 11.16 16.13 0.20
C ARG A 119 11.88 17.05 -0.78
N GLU A 120 13.06 17.53 -0.42
CA GLU A 120 13.87 18.47 -1.22
C GLU A 120 14.59 17.74 -2.36
N GLU A 121 15.13 16.54 -2.12
CA GLU A 121 15.91 15.76 -3.10
C GLU A 121 15.10 14.63 -3.77
N GLY A 122 14.02 14.16 -3.13
CA GLY A 122 13.24 12.99 -3.55
C GLY A 122 13.56 11.74 -2.72
N VAL A 123 12.79 10.66 -2.93
CA VAL A 123 13.13 9.35 -2.36
C VAL A 123 14.52 8.92 -2.83
N MET A 124 15.28 8.32 -1.93
CA MET A 124 16.62 7.83 -2.21
C MET A 124 16.89 6.58 -1.38
N ASN A 125 17.86 5.79 -1.80
CA ASN A 125 18.26 4.64 -1.01
C ASN A 125 19.03 5.09 0.24
N ALA A 126 18.91 4.30 1.30
CA ALA A 126 19.69 4.46 2.50
C ALA A 126 20.08 3.09 3.07
N MET A 127 21.12 3.08 3.90
CA MET A 127 21.58 1.91 4.62
C MET A 127 21.47 2.15 6.12
N ILE A 128 20.83 1.22 6.82
CA ILE A 128 20.95 1.09 8.26
C ILE A 128 22.18 0.21 8.52
N CYS A 129 23.16 0.72 9.26
CA CYS A 129 24.40 -0.02 9.50
C CYS A 129 25.06 0.28 10.84
N ASP A 130 25.95 -0.60 11.29
CA ASP A 130 26.75 -0.40 12.51
C ASP A 130 28.08 0.31 12.25
N GLU A 131 28.57 0.29 11.01
CA GLU A 131 29.75 1.00 10.54
C GLU A 131 29.42 1.77 9.25
N ILE A 132 29.91 3.01 9.15
CA ILE A 132 29.70 3.85 7.97
C ILE A 132 30.53 3.31 6.80
N PRO A 133 29.92 2.91 5.67
CA PRO A 133 30.66 2.40 4.53
C PRO A 133 31.47 3.52 3.88
N SER A 134 32.72 3.23 3.51
CA SER A 134 33.59 4.17 2.79
C SER A 134 33.17 4.38 1.33
N ASP A 135 32.39 3.44 0.77
CA ASP A 135 31.84 3.49 -0.59
C ASP A 135 30.31 3.37 -0.54
N LEU A 136 29.62 4.27 -1.24
CA LEU A 136 28.16 4.33 -1.31
C LEU A 136 27.60 3.69 -2.59
N SER A 137 28.44 3.04 -3.39
CA SER A 137 28.05 2.42 -4.67
C SER A 137 26.90 1.42 -4.50
N GLU A 138 26.95 0.56 -3.48
CA GLU A 138 25.90 -0.42 -3.18
C GLU A 138 24.57 0.26 -2.80
N ILE A 139 24.63 1.30 -1.96
CA ILE A 139 23.46 2.09 -1.57
C ILE A 139 22.83 2.73 -2.81
N LYS A 140 23.64 3.36 -3.67
CA LYS A 140 23.17 4.02 -4.89
C LYS A 140 22.61 3.05 -5.93
N ALA A 141 23.15 1.84 -6.01
CA ALA A 141 22.75 0.83 -6.98
C ALA A 141 21.52 0.00 -6.57
N PHE A 142 21.11 0.06 -5.29
CA PHE A 142 19.96 -0.69 -4.81
C PHE A 142 18.69 -0.33 -5.60
N THR A 143 17.96 -1.36 -6.00
CA THR A 143 16.60 -1.22 -6.54
C THR A 143 15.72 -2.29 -5.91
N VAL A 144 14.48 -1.92 -5.60
CA VAL A 144 13.45 -2.89 -5.22
C VAL A 144 13.13 -3.71 -6.47
N LYS A 145 13.11 -5.04 -6.34
CA LYS A 145 12.81 -5.98 -7.42
C LYS A 145 11.82 -7.03 -6.93
N ASP A 146 11.09 -7.60 -7.87
CA ASP A 146 10.17 -8.73 -7.63
C ASP A 146 9.19 -8.45 -6.48
N ALA A 147 8.78 -7.18 -6.34
CA ALA A 147 8.13 -6.70 -5.12
C ALA A 147 6.81 -7.43 -4.86
N VAL A 148 5.96 -7.55 -5.89
CA VAL A 148 4.69 -8.27 -5.80
C VAL A 148 4.90 -9.76 -5.57
N ASP A 149 5.85 -10.38 -6.28
CA ASP A 149 6.17 -11.81 -6.11
C ASP A 149 6.70 -12.13 -4.71
N SER A 150 7.29 -11.14 -4.03
CA SER A 150 7.84 -11.30 -2.68
C SER A 150 6.77 -11.25 -1.59
N VAL A 151 5.60 -10.67 -1.87
CA VAL A 151 4.56 -10.43 -0.85
C VAL A 151 3.22 -11.10 -1.15
N THR A 152 3.02 -11.62 -2.36
CA THR A 152 1.79 -12.33 -2.71
C THR A 152 1.72 -13.68 -2.00
N GLU A 153 0.52 -14.03 -1.53
CA GLU A 153 0.22 -15.32 -0.94
C GLU A 153 0.53 -16.46 -1.91
N ALA A 154 1.13 -17.53 -1.38
CA ALA A 154 1.54 -18.68 -2.21
C ALA A 154 0.34 -19.55 -2.63
N VAL A 155 -0.74 -19.52 -1.84
CA VAL A 155 -1.92 -20.36 -2.03
C VAL A 155 -3.18 -19.53 -1.99
N LYS A 156 -4.17 -19.94 -2.79
CA LYS A 156 -5.50 -19.32 -2.71
C LYS A 156 -6.15 -19.64 -1.36
N GLU A 157 -6.85 -18.66 -0.80
CA GLU A 157 -7.62 -18.81 0.43
C GLU A 157 -8.99 -18.16 0.27
N THR A 158 -10.02 -18.77 0.88
CA THR A 158 -11.39 -18.25 0.83
C THR A 158 -11.86 -17.83 2.22
N PHE A 159 -12.24 -16.57 2.32
CA PHE A 159 -12.81 -15.94 3.51
C PHE A 159 -14.33 -15.84 3.35
N PRO A 160 -15.13 -16.40 4.27
CA PRO A 160 -16.59 -16.39 4.17
C PRO A 160 -17.17 -15.00 4.40
N ALA A 161 -18.35 -14.72 3.83
CA ALA A 161 -19.10 -13.50 4.12
C ALA A 161 -19.45 -13.38 5.62
N GLU A 162 -19.49 -12.16 6.15
CA GLU A 162 -20.14 -11.93 7.43
C GLU A 162 -21.67 -11.87 7.22
N GLY A 163 -22.39 -12.81 7.84
CA GLY A 163 -23.85 -12.89 7.70
C GLY A 163 -24.29 -13.61 6.41
N LYS A 164 -25.32 -13.08 5.74
CA LYS A 164 -25.85 -13.66 4.50
C LYS A 164 -24.94 -13.29 3.32
N GLU A 165 -24.50 -14.29 2.56
CA GLU A 165 -23.75 -14.07 1.33
C GLU A 165 -24.60 -13.33 0.28
N VAL A 166 -24.03 -12.25 -0.27
CA VAL A 166 -24.62 -11.37 -1.28
C VAL A 166 -23.86 -11.50 -2.60
N CYS A 167 -22.52 -11.53 -2.55
CA CYS A 167 -21.65 -11.65 -3.73
C CYS A 167 -20.41 -12.51 -3.44
N ARG A 168 -19.83 -13.09 -4.49
CA ARG A 168 -18.53 -13.75 -4.49
C ARG A 168 -17.49 -12.85 -5.14
N VAL A 169 -16.44 -12.50 -4.42
CA VAL A 169 -15.36 -11.63 -4.91
C VAL A 169 -14.08 -12.43 -5.12
N ALA A 170 -13.50 -12.33 -6.31
CA ALA A 170 -12.12 -12.72 -6.53
C ALA A 170 -11.22 -11.52 -6.23
N LEU A 171 -10.41 -11.60 -5.17
CA LEU A 171 -9.40 -10.61 -4.82
C LEU A 171 -8.06 -11.08 -5.39
N ILE A 172 -7.47 -10.33 -6.32
CA ILE A 172 -6.11 -10.61 -6.80
C ILE A 172 -5.15 -9.93 -5.85
N ASP A 173 -4.29 -10.75 -5.24
CA ASP A 173 -3.37 -10.34 -4.21
C ASP A 173 -2.04 -9.91 -4.81
N TYR A 174 -1.77 -8.61 -4.70
CA TYR A 174 -0.47 -8.02 -5.04
C TYR A 174 0.34 -7.59 -3.80
N GLY A 175 -0.07 -8.04 -2.61
CA GLY A 175 0.33 -7.49 -1.30
C GLY A 175 -0.87 -6.91 -0.56
N ALA A 176 -1.97 -7.66 -0.53
CA ALA A 176 -3.27 -7.23 -0.09
C ALA A 176 -3.32 -7.00 1.42
N LYS A 177 -3.74 -5.80 1.80
CA LYS A 177 -4.06 -5.51 3.19
C LYS A 177 -5.30 -6.29 3.64
N HIS A 178 -5.22 -6.90 4.82
CA HIS A 178 -6.32 -7.66 5.41
C HIS A 178 -7.61 -6.84 5.55
N ASN A 179 -7.53 -5.52 5.75
CA ASN A 179 -8.75 -4.72 5.89
C ASN A 179 -9.54 -4.57 4.59
N ILE A 180 -8.96 -4.84 3.41
CA ILE A 180 -9.71 -4.95 2.14
C ILE A 180 -10.68 -6.14 2.24
N ILE A 181 -10.19 -7.29 2.70
CA ILE A 181 -10.97 -8.52 2.89
C ILE A 181 -12.08 -8.26 3.90
N ARG A 182 -11.74 -7.72 5.09
CA ARG A 182 -12.73 -7.42 6.14
C ARG A 182 -13.78 -6.41 5.68
N SER A 183 -13.41 -5.43 4.85
CA SER A 183 -14.34 -4.43 4.32
C SER A 183 -15.37 -5.03 3.36
N LEU A 184 -14.99 -6.06 2.61
CA LEU A 184 -15.87 -6.82 1.74
C LEU A 184 -16.74 -7.81 2.54
N GLN A 185 -16.16 -8.54 3.49
CA GLN A 185 -16.89 -9.51 4.32
C GLN A 185 -18.05 -8.85 5.07
N LYS A 186 -17.83 -7.67 5.66
CA LYS A 186 -18.85 -6.85 6.35
C LYS A 186 -20.03 -6.44 5.45
N ARG A 187 -19.86 -6.51 4.13
CA ARG A 187 -20.89 -6.20 3.13
C ARG A 187 -21.56 -7.45 2.56
N GLY A 188 -21.32 -8.60 3.19
CA GLY A 188 -21.88 -9.88 2.76
C GLY A 188 -21.13 -10.51 1.58
N CYS A 189 -19.90 -10.08 1.27
CA CYS A 189 -19.11 -10.73 0.22
C CYS A 189 -18.28 -11.88 0.78
N SER A 190 -18.33 -13.07 0.17
CA SER A 190 -17.25 -14.03 0.32
C SER A 190 -16.09 -13.62 -0.58
N VAL A 191 -14.86 -13.76 -0.08
CA VAL A 191 -13.66 -13.28 -0.75
C VAL A 191 -12.71 -14.44 -0.95
N THR A 192 -12.41 -14.77 -2.20
CA THR A 192 -11.30 -15.68 -2.51
C THR A 192 -10.10 -14.86 -2.93
N VAL A 193 -9.04 -14.96 -2.14
CA VAL A 193 -7.75 -14.33 -2.39
C VAL A 193 -6.95 -15.23 -3.33
N TRP A 194 -6.47 -14.65 -4.42
CA TRP A 194 -5.74 -15.34 -5.48
C TRP A 194 -4.32 -14.80 -5.59
N PRO A 195 -3.30 -15.68 -5.64
CA PRO A 195 -1.91 -15.26 -5.88
C PRO A 195 -1.77 -14.40 -7.13
N ALA A 196 -0.85 -13.44 -7.13
CA ALA A 196 -0.63 -12.47 -8.22
C ALA A 196 -0.43 -13.13 -9.60
N ARG A 197 0.16 -14.33 -9.62
CA ARG A 197 0.45 -15.10 -10.85
C ARG A 197 -0.69 -16.01 -11.33
N THR A 198 -1.92 -15.79 -10.83
CA THR A 198 -3.10 -16.54 -11.27
C THR A 198 -3.58 -16.04 -12.64
N THR A 199 -3.93 -16.96 -13.54
CA THR A 199 -4.46 -16.61 -14.87
C THR A 199 -5.90 -16.10 -14.81
N ALA A 200 -6.26 -15.23 -15.74
CA ALA A 200 -7.63 -14.75 -15.91
C ALA A 200 -8.63 -15.88 -16.11
N GLU A 201 -8.23 -16.93 -16.84
CA GLU A 201 -9.03 -18.13 -17.05
C GLU A 201 -9.38 -18.83 -15.73
N ALA A 202 -8.40 -19.03 -14.85
CA ALA A 202 -8.62 -19.68 -13.56
C ALA A 202 -9.53 -18.85 -12.65
N ILE A 203 -9.38 -17.52 -12.65
CA ILE A 203 -10.24 -16.60 -11.90
C ILE A 203 -11.68 -16.68 -12.41
N LEU A 204 -11.90 -16.58 -13.72
CA LEU A 204 -13.24 -16.62 -14.31
C LEU A 204 -13.90 -17.99 -14.14
N ALA A 205 -13.13 -19.08 -14.20
CA ALA A 205 -13.62 -20.44 -13.97
C ALA A 205 -14.17 -20.65 -12.54
N SER A 206 -13.80 -19.78 -11.60
CA SER A 206 -14.35 -19.80 -10.24
C SER A 206 -15.70 -19.10 -10.09
N ASP A 207 -16.28 -18.58 -11.17
CA ASP A 207 -17.58 -17.88 -11.22
C ASP A 207 -17.73 -16.80 -10.12
N PRO A 208 -16.85 -15.78 -10.07
CA PRO A 208 -17.02 -14.65 -9.17
C PRO A 208 -18.04 -13.64 -9.73
N ASP A 209 -18.71 -12.91 -8.84
CA ASP A 209 -19.61 -11.81 -9.20
C ASP A 209 -18.84 -10.51 -9.50
N GLY A 210 -17.61 -10.38 -9.00
CA GLY A 210 -16.73 -9.24 -9.25
C GLY A 210 -15.28 -9.49 -8.86
N ILE A 211 -14.41 -8.60 -9.33
CA ILE A 211 -12.96 -8.69 -9.17
C ILE A 211 -12.45 -7.48 -8.38
N MET A 212 -11.76 -7.74 -7.27
CA MET A 212 -11.04 -6.75 -6.48
C MET A 212 -9.55 -6.83 -6.80
N LEU A 213 -8.92 -5.70 -7.08
CA LEU A 213 -7.48 -5.59 -7.30
C LEU A 213 -6.86 -4.89 -6.10
N SER A 214 -6.03 -5.61 -5.34
CA SER A 214 -5.49 -5.09 -4.08
C SER A 214 -4.45 -3.99 -4.29
N ASN A 215 -4.04 -3.39 -3.16
CA ASN A 215 -2.78 -2.67 -3.06
C ASN A 215 -1.56 -3.63 -3.20
N GLY A 216 -0.37 -3.05 -3.24
CA GLY A 216 0.89 -3.80 -3.28
C GLY A 216 2.12 -2.88 -3.40
N PRO A 217 3.33 -3.44 -3.37
CA PRO A 217 4.59 -2.70 -3.45
C PRO A 217 5.15 -2.57 -4.87
N GLY A 218 6.19 -1.76 -5.01
CA GLY A 218 7.04 -1.72 -6.20
C GLY A 218 6.52 -0.87 -7.37
N ASP A 219 7.21 -0.96 -8.50
CA ASP A 219 6.85 -0.27 -9.74
C ASP A 219 5.75 -1.05 -10.47
N PRO A 220 4.59 -0.45 -10.78
CA PRO A 220 3.52 -1.14 -11.50
C PRO A 220 3.98 -1.64 -12.89
N LYS A 221 4.96 -1.00 -13.54
CA LYS A 221 5.43 -1.39 -14.89
C LYS A 221 6.20 -2.70 -14.92
N GLU A 222 6.76 -3.14 -13.79
CA GLU A 222 7.48 -4.42 -13.71
C GLU A 222 6.51 -5.63 -13.76
N ASN A 223 5.24 -5.42 -13.44
CA ASN A 223 4.21 -6.45 -13.29
C ASN A 223 3.55 -6.85 -14.62
N THR A 224 4.36 -7.12 -15.64
CA THR A 224 3.90 -7.40 -17.02
C THR A 224 2.93 -8.57 -17.13
N PHE A 225 3.11 -9.62 -16.34
CA PHE A 225 2.17 -10.75 -16.26
C PHE A 225 0.80 -10.28 -15.77
N CYS A 226 0.76 -9.59 -14.62
CA CYS A 226 -0.48 -9.08 -14.03
C CYS A 226 -1.23 -8.16 -15.00
N ILE A 227 -0.52 -7.24 -15.65
CA ILE A 227 -1.08 -6.34 -16.68
C ILE A 227 -1.71 -7.16 -17.82
N GLY A 228 -1.02 -8.20 -18.30
CA GLY A 228 -1.50 -9.09 -19.35
C GLY A 228 -2.77 -9.86 -18.97
N GLU A 229 -2.86 -10.36 -17.75
CA GLU A 229 -4.06 -11.06 -17.26
C GLU A 229 -5.22 -10.10 -16.97
N LEU A 230 -4.95 -8.92 -16.41
CA LEU A 230 -5.98 -7.88 -16.18
C LEU A 230 -6.65 -7.43 -17.46
N LYS A 231 -5.90 -7.30 -18.56
CA LYS A 231 -6.47 -6.96 -19.87
C LYS A 231 -7.52 -7.99 -20.34
N LYS A 232 -7.42 -9.24 -19.90
CA LYS A 232 -8.39 -10.30 -20.22
C LYS A 232 -9.63 -10.26 -19.31
N LEU A 233 -9.49 -9.72 -18.09
CA LEU A 233 -10.52 -9.65 -17.06
C LEU A 233 -11.40 -8.40 -17.17
N ILE A 234 -10.80 -7.24 -17.47
CA ILE A 234 -11.51 -5.96 -17.52
C ILE A 234 -12.60 -6.01 -18.60
N GLY A 235 -13.81 -5.53 -18.26
CA GLY A 235 -14.99 -5.59 -19.13
C GLY A 235 -15.76 -6.91 -19.09
N LYS A 236 -15.28 -7.95 -18.39
CA LYS A 236 -16.02 -9.21 -18.19
C LYS A 236 -16.93 -9.17 -16.97
N LEU A 237 -16.41 -8.66 -15.86
CA LEU A 237 -17.09 -8.53 -14.57
C LEU A 237 -16.86 -7.14 -14.00
N PRO A 238 -17.67 -6.68 -13.04
CA PRO A 238 -17.36 -5.49 -12.25
C PRO A 238 -15.95 -5.58 -11.64
N VAL A 239 -15.15 -4.53 -11.83
CA VAL A 239 -13.78 -4.44 -11.29
C VAL A 239 -13.65 -3.23 -10.39
N PHE A 240 -13.05 -3.42 -9.21
CA PHE A 240 -12.60 -2.33 -8.35
C PHE A 240 -11.12 -2.51 -8.00
N GLY A 241 -10.29 -1.50 -8.27
CA GLY A 241 -8.86 -1.52 -7.97
C GLY A 241 -8.41 -0.44 -7.01
N ILE A 242 -7.51 -0.80 -6.10
CA ILE A 242 -6.99 0.05 -5.01
C ILE A 242 -5.47 0.17 -5.13
N CYS A 243 -4.92 1.38 -5.03
CA CYS A 243 -3.48 1.65 -5.04
C CYS A 243 -2.74 1.02 -6.24
N LEU A 244 -2.05 -0.12 -6.04
CA LEU A 244 -1.40 -0.83 -7.14
C LEU A 244 -2.42 -1.36 -8.16
N GLY A 245 -3.57 -1.86 -7.71
CA GLY A 245 -4.67 -2.26 -8.59
C GLY A 245 -5.19 -1.13 -9.47
N HIS A 246 -5.15 0.13 -9.00
CA HIS A 246 -5.46 1.31 -9.80
C HIS A 246 -4.45 1.53 -10.92
N GLN A 247 -3.16 1.43 -10.60
CA GLN A 247 -2.06 1.61 -11.54
C GLN A 247 -2.00 0.50 -12.59
N LEU A 248 -2.15 -0.76 -12.16
CA LEU A 248 -2.16 -1.91 -13.07
C LEU A 248 -3.35 -1.88 -14.03
N THR A 249 -4.51 -1.41 -13.58
CA THR A 249 -5.69 -1.20 -14.45
C THR A 249 -5.39 -0.15 -15.53
N ALA A 250 -4.80 0.99 -15.15
CA ALA A 250 -4.41 2.02 -16.10
C ALA A 250 -3.45 1.48 -17.17
N LEU A 251 -2.41 0.74 -16.76
CA LEU A 251 -1.45 0.12 -17.67
C LEU A 251 -2.08 -0.95 -18.56
N ALA A 252 -3.00 -1.77 -18.03
CA ALA A 252 -3.72 -2.79 -18.80
C ALA A 252 -4.60 -2.19 -19.91
N LEU A 253 -5.06 -0.95 -19.71
CA LEU A 253 -5.84 -0.16 -20.66
C LEU A 253 -4.98 0.71 -21.57
N GLY A 254 -3.66 0.60 -21.51
CA GLY A 254 -2.72 1.32 -22.38
C GLY A 254 -2.36 2.74 -21.91
N GLY A 255 -2.71 3.08 -20.67
CA GLY A 255 -2.24 4.30 -20.02
C GLY A 255 -0.79 4.19 -19.53
N ASP A 256 -0.36 5.20 -18.78
CA ASP A 256 1.01 5.32 -18.27
C ASP A 256 1.05 5.68 -16.77
N THR A 257 2.18 5.41 -16.15
CA THR A 257 2.48 5.73 -14.75
C THR A 257 3.82 6.44 -14.61
N ILE A 258 3.92 7.33 -13.63
CA ILE A 258 5.14 8.06 -13.28
C ILE A 258 5.54 7.81 -11.83
N LYS A 259 6.85 7.83 -11.54
CA LYS A 259 7.36 7.84 -10.17
C LYS A 259 7.23 9.26 -9.61
N LEU A 260 6.58 9.37 -8.45
CA LEU A 260 6.47 10.62 -7.71
C LEU A 260 7.80 10.95 -7.03
N LYS A 261 8.07 12.24 -6.83
CA LYS A 261 9.31 12.71 -6.21
C LYS A 261 9.55 12.05 -4.84
N TYR A 262 8.54 12.06 -3.97
CA TYR A 262 8.59 11.43 -2.65
C TYR A 262 7.36 10.57 -2.33
N GLY A 263 6.38 10.49 -3.24
CA GLY A 263 5.14 9.74 -3.05
C GLY A 263 4.19 10.32 -2.00
N HIS A 264 3.06 9.66 -1.79
CA HIS A 264 2.09 10.00 -0.76
C HIS A 264 2.00 8.91 0.28
N ARG A 265 2.32 9.27 1.54
CA ARG A 265 2.39 8.35 2.68
C ARG A 265 1.85 9.02 3.93
N GLY A 266 0.64 8.65 4.32
CA GLY A 266 -0.03 9.17 5.51
C GLY A 266 -1.55 9.18 5.45
N GLY A 267 -2.18 9.47 6.58
CA GLY A 267 -3.64 9.46 6.77
C GLY A 267 -4.32 10.83 6.63
N ASN A 268 -3.66 11.81 6.02
CA ASN A 268 -4.13 13.19 5.94
C ASN A 268 -4.18 13.75 4.50
N GLN A 269 -4.18 12.89 3.48
CA GLN A 269 -4.10 13.33 2.09
C GLN A 269 -5.48 13.77 1.56
N PRO A 270 -5.65 15.05 1.19
CA PRO A 270 -6.92 15.56 0.70
C PRO A 270 -7.14 15.16 -0.76
N VAL A 271 -8.23 14.46 -1.03
CA VAL A 271 -8.60 14.01 -2.37
C VAL A 271 -9.96 14.59 -2.74
N ARG A 272 -10.02 15.26 -3.90
CA ARG A 272 -11.24 15.86 -4.43
C ARG A 272 -11.92 14.89 -5.39
N ASP A 273 -13.19 14.59 -5.10
CA ASP A 273 -14.12 13.97 -6.04
C ASP A 273 -14.52 15.03 -7.08
N LEU A 274 -14.15 14.78 -8.34
CA LEU A 274 -14.34 15.73 -9.42
C LEU A 274 -15.80 15.84 -9.86
N ALA A 275 -16.60 14.79 -9.67
CA ALA A 275 -18.01 14.78 -10.04
C ALA A 275 -18.88 15.42 -8.96
N ALA A 276 -18.66 15.06 -7.68
CA ALA A 276 -19.45 15.57 -6.57
C ALA A 276 -18.98 16.94 -6.05
N GLY A 277 -17.76 17.35 -6.39
CA GLY A 277 -17.15 18.58 -5.89
C GLY A 277 -16.80 18.54 -4.39
N ARG A 278 -16.79 17.36 -3.77
CA ARG A 278 -16.47 17.13 -2.36
C ARG A 278 -14.99 16.74 -2.19
N THR A 279 -14.41 17.09 -1.05
CA THR A 279 -13.08 16.62 -0.65
C THR A 279 -13.18 15.63 0.51
N TYR A 280 -12.40 14.56 0.42
CA TYR A 280 -12.23 13.54 1.45
C TYR A 280 -10.81 13.58 1.98
N ILE A 281 -10.61 13.26 3.25
CA ILE A 281 -9.27 12.97 3.77
C ILE A 281 -9.06 11.47 3.60
N THR A 282 -7.92 11.08 3.04
CA THR A 282 -7.65 9.68 2.67
C THR A 282 -6.33 9.19 3.24
N SER A 283 -6.26 7.86 3.43
CA SER A 283 -5.03 7.15 3.72
C SER A 283 -4.34 6.77 2.42
N GLN A 284 -3.04 7.06 2.31
CA GLN A 284 -2.26 6.81 1.10
C GLN A 284 -0.90 6.19 1.44
N ASN A 285 -0.47 5.25 0.60
CA ASN A 285 0.87 4.69 0.60
C ASN A 285 1.29 4.30 -0.83
N HIS A 286 1.76 5.27 -1.62
CA HIS A 286 2.23 5.00 -2.98
C HIS A 286 3.35 5.93 -3.43
N GLY A 287 4.32 5.37 -4.16
CA GLY A 287 5.42 6.09 -4.80
C GLY A 287 5.21 6.41 -6.28
N TYR A 288 4.15 5.88 -6.88
CA TYR A 288 3.82 6.00 -8.30
C TYR A 288 2.42 6.56 -8.48
N ALA A 289 2.15 7.22 -9.60
CA ALA A 289 0.83 7.75 -9.92
C ALA A 289 0.48 7.52 -11.39
N VAL A 290 -0.80 7.35 -11.67
CA VAL A 290 -1.33 7.26 -13.05
C VAL A 290 -1.29 8.64 -13.71
N VAL A 291 -0.88 8.68 -14.97
CA VAL A 291 -0.98 9.88 -15.82
C VAL A 291 -2.36 9.91 -16.45
N ALA A 292 -3.33 10.61 -15.85
CA ALA A 292 -4.73 10.60 -16.30
C ALA A 292 -4.91 10.94 -17.80
N ASP A 293 -4.12 11.88 -18.32
CA ASP A 293 -4.17 12.27 -19.74
C ASP A 293 -3.81 11.13 -20.70
N SER A 294 -3.01 10.15 -20.27
CA SER A 294 -2.68 8.96 -21.08
C SER A 294 -3.88 8.04 -21.33
N LEU A 295 -4.96 8.22 -20.56
CA LEU A 295 -6.20 7.43 -20.64
C LEU A 295 -7.37 8.22 -21.26
N LYS A 296 -7.08 9.39 -21.86
CA LYS A 296 -8.10 10.23 -22.47
C LYS A 296 -8.85 9.46 -23.57
N GLY A 297 -10.17 9.42 -23.47
CA GLY A 297 -11.03 8.67 -24.38
C GLY A 297 -11.24 7.20 -24.02
N ILE A 298 -10.58 6.71 -22.96
CA ILE A 298 -10.75 5.35 -22.41
C ILE A 298 -11.46 5.41 -21.06
N GLY A 299 -11.01 6.30 -20.17
CA GLY A 299 -11.59 6.51 -18.85
C GLY A 299 -11.75 7.99 -18.53
N THR A 300 -12.44 8.27 -17.43
CA THR A 300 -12.62 9.61 -16.88
C THR A 300 -11.96 9.68 -15.51
N GLU A 301 -11.14 10.71 -15.26
CA GLU A 301 -10.59 10.95 -13.94
C GLU A 301 -11.72 11.29 -12.95
N SER A 302 -11.81 10.52 -11.87
CA SER A 302 -12.86 10.64 -10.86
C SER A 302 -12.38 11.32 -9.59
N PHE A 303 -11.11 11.14 -9.25
CA PHE A 303 -10.51 11.74 -8.07
C PHE A 303 -9.16 12.37 -8.39
N ARG A 304 -8.85 13.49 -7.72
CA ARG A 304 -7.58 14.20 -7.85
C ARG A 304 -7.05 14.66 -6.49
N ASN A 305 -5.75 14.57 -6.30
CA ASN A 305 -5.09 15.06 -5.09
C ASN A 305 -5.19 16.59 -5.03
N ALA A 306 -5.63 17.14 -3.90
CA ALA A 306 -5.81 18.58 -3.77
C ALA A 306 -4.50 19.35 -3.50
N ASN A 307 -3.43 18.66 -3.08
CA ASN A 307 -2.14 19.28 -2.78
C ASN A 307 -1.28 19.45 -4.05
N ASP A 308 -1.16 18.40 -4.87
CA ASP A 308 -0.22 18.37 -6.01
C ASP A 308 -0.88 18.11 -7.37
N GLY A 309 -2.18 17.79 -7.38
CA GLY A 309 -2.94 17.56 -8.61
C GLY A 309 -2.74 16.19 -9.24
N SER A 310 -2.08 15.23 -8.59
CA SER A 310 -1.94 13.87 -9.12
C SER A 310 -3.30 13.16 -9.25
N CYS A 311 -3.39 12.23 -10.21
CA CYS A 311 -4.57 11.39 -10.37
C CYS A 311 -4.75 10.48 -9.14
N GLU A 312 -5.96 10.46 -8.58
CA GLU A 312 -6.30 9.68 -7.39
C GLU A 312 -7.40 8.66 -7.65
N GLY A 313 -7.94 8.61 -8.88
CA GLY A 313 -8.95 7.65 -9.27
C GLY A 313 -9.44 7.85 -10.69
N MET A 314 -9.88 6.74 -11.30
CA MET A 314 -10.39 6.69 -12.67
C MET A 314 -11.69 5.87 -12.70
N ASP A 315 -12.64 6.30 -13.51
CA ASP A 315 -13.86 5.56 -13.85
C ASP A 315 -13.80 5.09 -15.32
N TYR A 316 -14.20 3.84 -15.55
CA TYR A 316 -14.33 3.21 -16.87
C TYR A 316 -15.73 2.56 -17.00
N PRO A 317 -16.80 3.37 -17.18
CA PRO A 317 -18.18 2.88 -17.10
C PRO A 317 -18.49 1.75 -18.09
N ASP A 318 -18.01 1.88 -19.33
CA ASP A 318 -18.22 0.89 -20.40
C ASP A 318 -17.55 -0.46 -20.09
N LEU A 319 -16.58 -0.47 -19.18
CA LEU A 319 -15.83 -1.65 -18.77
C LEU A 319 -16.28 -2.18 -17.39
N LYS A 320 -17.34 -1.61 -16.81
CA LYS A 320 -17.80 -1.89 -15.44
C LYS A 320 -16.68 -1.78 -14.41
N CYS A 321 -15.74 -0.85 -14.61
CA CYS A 321 -14.53 -0.74 -13.83
C CYS A 321 -14.40 0.65 -13.23
N PHE A 322 -13.95 0.73 -11.98
CA PHE A 322 -13.45 1.97 -11.39
C PHE A 322 -12.27 1.65 -10.47
N THR A 323 -11.40 2.62 -10.25
CA THR A 323 -10.22 2.43 -9.41
C THR A 323 -9.85 3.69 -8.65
N VAL A 324 -9.20 3.53 -7.51
CA VAL A 324 -8.69 4.63 -6.67
C VAL A 324 -7.26 4.39 -6.24
N GLN A 325 -6.48 5.45 -6.16
CA GLN A 325 -5.06 5.40 -5.79
C GLN A 325 -4.86 5.37 -4.27
N PHE A 326 -5.78 5.94 -3.51
CA PHE A 326 -5.82 5.89 -2.04
C PHE A 326 -6.45 4.61 -1.50
N HIS A 327 -6.41 4.43 -0.17
CA HIS A 327 -6.85 3.24 0.54
C HIS A 327 -8.21 3.46 1.22
N PRO A 328 -9.33 3.11 0.56
CA PRO A 328 -10.68 3.26 1.14
C PRO A 328 -10.95 2.32 2.31
N GLU A 329 -10.17 1.26 2.45
CA GLU A 329 -10.21 0.37 3.61
C GLU A 329 -9.57 1.03 4.84
N ALA A 330 -8.72 2.06 4.66
CA ALA A 330 -7.94 2.67 5.73
C ALA A 330 -7.17 1.60 6.53
N ALA A 331 -7.17 1.66 7.87
CA ALA A 331 -6.32 0.83 8.73
C ALA A 331 -4.83 1.04 8.37
N SER A 332 -4.20 2.15 8.80
CA SER A 332 -4.76 3.25 9.61
C SER A 332 -5.35 4.39 8.77
N GLY A 333 -5.92 5.40 9.44
CA GLY A 333 -6.43 6.62 8.79
C GLY A 333 -7.95 6.77 8.77
N PRO A 334 -8.46 7.82 8.09
CA PRO A 334 -9.88 8.19 8.08
C PRO A 334 -10.73 7.18 7.32
N ARG A 335 -12.00 7.03 7.73
CA ARG A 335 -12.97 6.09 7.13
C ARG A 335 -13.91 6.75 6.12
N ASP A 336 -13.54 7.93 5.63
CA ASP A 336 -14.38 8.83 4.84
C ASP A 336 -14.79 8.24 3.48
N THR A 337 -14.02 7.31 2.94
CA THR A 337 -14.16 6.76 1.58
C THR A 337 -14.60 5.29 1.55
N ALA A 338 -14.97 4.71 2.70
CA ALA A 338 -15.44 3.33 2.79
C ALA A 338 -16.69 3.05 1.91
N VAL A 339 -17.46 4.09 1.59
CA VAL A 339 -18.59 4.07 0.63
C VAL A 339 -18.22 3.52 -0.75
N LEU A 340 -16.95 3.54 -1.14
CA LEU A 340 -16.51 2.97 -2.42
C LEU A 340 -16.66 1.45 -2.47
N PHE A 341 -16.58 0.76 -1.34
CA PHE A 341 -16.92 -0.67 -1.28
C PHE A 341 -18.42 -0.90 -1.48
N ASP A 342 -19.29 0.00 -1.00
CA ASP A 342 -20.73 -0.08 -1.23
C ASP A 342 -21.05 0.12 -2.72
N ARG A 343 -20.36 1.05 -3.39
CA ARG A 343 -20.42 1.22 -4.84
C ARG A 343 -20.03 -0.07 -5.58
N PHE A 344 -18.95 -0.73 -5.15
CA PHE A 344 -18.51 -1.98 -5.77
C PHE A 344 -19.54 -3.10 -5.62
N VAL A 345 -20.10 -3.29 -4.43
CA VAL A 345 -21.17 -4.27 -4.19
C VAL A 345 -22.41 -3.97 -5.04
N ALA A 346 -22.83 -2.71 -5.10
CA ALA A 346 -23.95 -2.30 -5.95
C ALA A 346 -23.70 -2.60 -7.44
N ASN A 347 -22.46 -2.43 -7.93
CA ASN A 347 -22.11 -2.77 -9.31
C ASN A 347 -22.21 -4.29 -9.59
N MET A 348 -21.92 -5.13 -8.60
CA MET A 348 -22.08 -6.59 -8.69
C MET A 348 -23.55 -7.01 -8.66
N THR A 349 -24.36 -6.45 -7.76
CA THR A 349 -25.77 -6.85 -7.59
C THR A 349 -26.69 -6.28 -8.67
N ASN A 350 -26.48 -5.03 -9.09
CA ASN A 350 -27.35 -4.36 -10.05
C ASN A 350 -26.95 -4.66 -11.51
N GLY A 351 -25.74 -5.17 -11.72
CA GLY A 351 -25.23 -5.63 -13.03
C GLY A 351 -25.60 -7.07 -13.37
N GLY A 352 -26.57 -7.66 -12.64
CA GLY A 352 -26.92 -9.08 -12.66
C GLY A 352 -27.03 -9.68 -14.06
N LYS A 353 -26.19 -10.71 -14.28
CA LYS A 353 -26.35 -11.83 -15.21
C LYS A 353 -27.21 -11.50 -16.43
N THR A 354 -26.57 -11.06 -17.51
CA THR A 354 -27.12 -11.32 -18.85
C THR A 354 -27.32 -12.82 -18.95
N ASN A 355 -28.58 -13.25 -18.80
CA ASN A 355 -29.01 -14.59 -19.16
C ASN A 355 -28.52 -14.85 -20.59
N ALA A 356 -27.52 -15.71 -20.72
CA ALA A 356 -27.20 -16.35 -21.98
C ALA A 356 -28.28 -17.39 -22.31
#